data_AF-A0A258JX40-F1
#
_entry.id   AF-A0A258JX40-F1
#
_cell.length_a   1.000
_cell.length_b   1.000
_cell.length_c   1.000
_cell.angle_alpha   90.00
_cell.angle_beta   90.00
_cell.angle_gamma   90.00
#
_symmetry.space_group_name_H-M   'P 1'
#
loop_
_entity.id
_entity.type
_entity.pdbx_description
1 polymer ?
#
loop_
_entity_poly.entity_id
_entity_poly.type
_entity_poly.pdbx_seq_one_letter_code
_entity_poly.pdbx_strand_id
1 'polypeptide(L)'
;TLAEKQRITKFLLLYKELDADDGELTRTRKVRRGVINERYGTIIDAMYRGDPRIDVDTTITFQDGTKQRIKTVLDVVTLDTGAGPAATNRRAA
;
A
#
# COMPACT_ATOMS: atom_id res chain seq x y z
N THR A 1 16.12 12.27 -10.55
CA THR A 1 15.01 12.51 -9.60
C THR A 1 13.72 11.99 -10.20
N LEU A 2 12.85 11.33 -9.42
CA LEU A 2 11.56 10.82 -9.91
C LEU A 2 10.62 11.98 -10.27
N ALA A 3 9.82 11.80 -11.34
CA ALA A 3 8.75 12.74 -11.67
C ALA A 3 7.74 12.81 -10.52
N GLU A 4 7.11 13.96 -10.33
CA GLU A 4 6.17 14.20 -9.22
C GLU A 4 5.10 13.10 -9.11
N LYS A 5 4.46 12.75 -10.24
CA LYS A 5 3.45 11.69 -10.35
C LYS A 5 3.95 10.27 -10.03
N GLN A 6 5.26 10.07 -9.92
CA GLN A 6 5.89 8.78 -9.58
C GLN A 6 6.38 8.74 -8.14
N ARG A 7 6.27 9.85 -7.38
CA ARG A 7 6.63 9.89 -5.97
C ARG A 7 5.49 9.34 -5.13
N ILE A 8 5.84 8.50 -4.16
CA ILE A 8 4.88 8.00 -3.18
C ILE A 8 4.57 9.16 -2.22
N THR A 9 3.30 9.52 -2.09
CA THR A 9 2.83 10.56 -1.16
C THR A 9 2.34 9.98 0.15
N LYS A 10 1.72 8.79 0.09
CA LYS A 10 1.21 8.04 1.25
C LYS A 10 1.44 6.56 1.08
N PHE A 11 1.70 5.87 2.17
CA PHE A 11 1.74 4.41 2.22
C PHE A 11 1.35 3.91 3.61
N LEU A 12 1.06 2.63 3.69
CA LEU A 12 0.89 1.90 4.94
C LEU A 12 1.53 0.53 4.80
N LEU A 13 1.78 -0.14 5.92
CA LEU A 13 2.24 -1.52 5.93
C LEU A 13 1.03 -2.43 6.17
N LEU A 14 0.81 -3.41 5.28
CA LEU A 14 -0.25 -4.39 5.46
C LEU A 14 0.11 -5.37 6.58
N TYR A 15 -0.95 -5.90 7.22
CA TYR A 15 -0.85 -6.89 8.30
C TYR A 15 -0.47 -8.31 7.83
N LYS A 16 -0.38 -8.50 6.50
CA LYS A 16 0.14 -9.72 5.87
C LYS A 16 0.80 -9.36 4.54
N GLU A 17 1.68 -10.24 4.06
CA GLU A 17 2.18 -10.17 2.70
C GLU A 17 1.10 -10.60 1.69
N LEU A 18 1.20 -10.07 0.47
CA LEU A 18 0.34 -10.49 -0.64
C LEU A 18 0.83 -11.82 -1.19
N ASP A 19 -0.09 -12.74 -1.43
CA ASP A 19 0.24 -14.10 -1.86
C ASP A 19 -0.38 -14.46 -3.23
N ALA A 20 0.36 -15.23 -4.03
CA ALA A 20 -0.15 -15.78 -5.28
C ALA A 20 -1.18 -16.90 -5.05
N ASP A 21 -1.04 -17.66 -3.95
CA ASP A 21 -1.95 -18.75 -3.59
C ASP A 21 -3.31 -18.21 -3.08
N ASP A 22 -3.30 -17.00 -2.50
CA ASP A 22 -4.52 -16.24 -2.15
C ASP A 22 -5.17 -15.55 -3.36
N GLY A 23 -4.52 -15.60 -4.52
CA GLY A 23 -4.97 -14.96 -5.76
C GLY A 23 -4.76 -13.44 -5.81
N GLU A 24 -3.98 -12.88 -4.89
CA GLU A 24 -3.67 -11.44 -4.83
C GLU A 24 -2.55 -11.06 -5.81
N LEU A 25 -1.66 -12.00 -6.09
CA LEU A 25 -0.58 -11.89 -7.06
C LEU A 25 -0.71 -12.93 -8.19
N THR A 26 -0.03 -12.69 -9.30
CA THR A 26 0.37 -13.76 -10.22
C THR A 26 1.57 -14.52 -9.61
N ARG A 27 1.84 -15.75 -10.07
CA ARG A 27 3.06 -16.49 -9.67
C ARG A 27 4.36 -15.73 -9.95
N THR A 28 4.35 -14.79 -10.90
CA THR A 28 5.48 -13.90 -11.22
C THR A 28 5.44 -12.59 -10.42
N ARG A 29 4.70 -12.52 -9.31
CA ARG A 29 4.56 -11.35 -8.42
C ARG A 29 3.92 -10.10 -9.04
N LYS A 30 3.08 -10.23 -10.07
CA LYS A 30 2.27 -9.11 -10.57
C LYS A 30 0.99 -8.98 -9.76
N VAL A 31 0.64 -7.77 -9.34
CA VAL A 31 -0.58 -7.50 -8.56
C VAL A 31 -1.85 -7.73 -9.39
N ARG A 32 -2.81 -8.47 -8.83
CA ARG A 32 -4.15 -8.66 -9.40
C ARG A 32 -5.11 -7.64 -8.83
N ARG A 33 -5.15 -6.45 -9.45
CA ARG A 33 -5.87 -5.27 -8.95
C ARG A 33 -7.35 -5.51 -8.61
N GLY A 34 -8.06 -6.34 -9.39
CA GLY A 34 -9.47 -6.66 -9.09
C GLY A 34 -9.64 -7.32 -7.72
N VAL A 35 -8.84 -8.36 -7.44
CA VAL A 35 -8.84 -9.08 -6.16
C VAL A 35 -8.39 -8.19 -5.01
N ILE A 36 -7.37 -7.35 -5.24
CA ILE A 36 -6.91 -6.38 -4.25
C ILE A 36 -8.02 -5.39 -3.89
N ASN A 37 -8.71 -4.83 -4.88
CA ASN A 37 -9.80 -3.87 -4.64
C ASN A 37 -10.97 -4.51 -3.90
N GLU A 38 -11.28 -5.78 -4.18
CA GLU A 38 -12.33 -6.51 -3.47
C GLU A 38 -11.96 -6.77 -2.00
N ARG A 39 -10.74 -7.29 -1.74
CA ARG A 39 -10.31 -7.69 -0.38
C ARG A 39 -9.92 -6.50 0.50
N TYR A 40 -9.31 -5.47 -0.08
CA TYR A 40 -8.71 -4.34 0.63
C TYR A 40 -9.39 -2.99 0.34
N GLY A 41 -10.55 -3.00 -0.34
CA GLY A 41 -11.27 -1.78 -0.73
C GLY A 41 -11.47 -0.80 0.43
N THR A 42 -11.90 -1.28 1.59
CA THR A 42 -12.09 -0.45 2.79
C THR A 42 -10.81 0.28 3.22
N ILE A 43 -9.65 -0.38 3.15
CA ILE A 43 -8.35 0.20 3.50
C ILE A 43 -7.93 1.23 2.44
N ILE A 44 -8.10 0.89 1.16
CA ILE A 44 -7.79 1.76 0.03
C ILE A 44 -8.62 3.05 0.11
N ASP A 45 -9.93 2.91 0.33
CA ASP A 45 -10.86 4.04 0.44
C ASP A 45 -10.53 4.92 1.64
N ALA A 46 -10.20 4.34 2.79
CA ALA A 46 -9.77 5.08 3.98
C ALA A 46 -8.50 5.89 3.74
N MET A 47 -7.52 5.31 3.06
CA MET A 47 -6.30 6.01 2.67
C MET A 47 -6.59 7.19 1.72
N TYR A 48 -7.53 7.03 0.78
CA TYR A 48 -7.95 8.12 -0.12
C TYR A 48 -8.79 9.20 0.57
N ARG A 49 -9.61 8.85 1.57
CA ARG A 49 -10.30 9.83 2.43
C ARG A 49 -9.34 10.64 3.29
N GLY A 50 -8.15 10.10 3.56
CA GLY A 50 -7.13 10.75 4.38
C GLY A 50 -7.15 10.32 5.84
N ASP A 51 -7.75 9.16 6.15
CA ASP A 51 -7.78 8.60 7.49
C ASP A 51 -6.32 8.30 7.94
N PRO A 52 -5.85 8.84 9.08
CA PRO A 52 -4.46 8.64 9.52
C PRO A 52 -4.23 7.25 10.11
N ARG A 53 -5.30 6.57 10.52
CA ARG A 53 -5.33 5.25 11.12
C ARG A 53 -6.54 4.47 10.63
N ILE A 54 -6.35 3.17 10.41
CA ILE A 54 -7.39 2.28 9.89
C ILE A 54 -7.46 1.04 10.77
N ASP A 55 -8.58 0.87 11.47
CA ASP A 55 -8.86 -0.35 12.23
C ASP A 55 -9.16 -1.51 11.28
N VAL A 56 -8.47 -2.62 11.49
CA VAL A 56 -8.66 -3.87 10.75
C VAL A 56 -9.05 -4.96 11.71
N ASP A 57 -10.19 -5.59 11.44
CA ASP A 57 -10.64 -6.81 12.10
C ASP A 57 -11.04 -7.82 11.02
N THR A 58 -10.13 -8.74 10.71
CA THR A 58 -10.32 -9.73 9.64
C THR A 58 -9.97 -11.13 10.11
N THR A 59 -10.47 -12.14 9.42
CA THR A 59 -10.11 -13.55 9.67
C THR A 59 -9.43 -14.10 8.44
N ILE A 60 -8.16 -14.50 8.58
CA ILE A 60 -7.40 -15.20 7.54
C ILE A 60 -7.63 -16.69 7.71
N THR A 61 -7.81 -17.39 6.59
CA THR A 61 -7.80 -18.86 6.54
C THR A 61 -6.47 -19.29 5.95
N PHE A 62 -5.70 -20.08 6.69
CA PHE A 62 -4.44 -20.65 6.24
C PHE A 62 -4.67 -21.88 5.36
N GLN A 63 -3.61 -22.30 4.67
CA GLN A 63 -3.63 -23.44 3.75
C GLN A 63 -3.94 -24.77 4.46
N ASP A 64 -3.62 -24.87 5.74
CA ASP A 64 -3.96 -26.02 6.60
C ASP A 64 -5.43 -25.99 7.11
N GLY A 65 -6.21 -25.00 6.69
CA GLY A 65 -7.60 -24.78 7.09
C GLY A 65 -7.78 -24.06 8.42
N THR A 66 -6.68 -23.77 9.13
CA THR A 66 -6.77 -23.01 10.38
C THR A 66 -7.18 -21.57 10.09
N LYS A 67 -7.92 -20.98 11.03
CA LYS A 67 -8.38 -19.59 10.92
C LYS A 67 -7.72 -18.77 12.01
N GLN A 68 -7.15 -17.63 11.62
CA GLN A 68 -6.61 -16.66 12.56
C GLN A 68 -7.31 -15.33 12.37
N ARG A 69 -7.85 -14.81 13.47
CA ARG A 69 -8.36 -13.45 13.53
C ARG A 69 -7.21 -12.48 13.73
N ILE A 70 -7.13 -11.48 12.86
CA ILE A 70 -6.22 -10.36 12.98
C ILE A 70 -7.02 -9.14 13.40
N LYS A 71 -6.66 -8.57 14.54
CA LYS A 71 -7.10 -7.26 15.00
C LYS A 71 -5.90 -6.36 15.10
N THR A 72 -5.84 -5.31 14.29
CA THR A 72 -4.72 -4.38 14.30
C THR A 72 -5.15 -3.02 13.77
N VAL A 73 -4.31 -2.02 14.01
CA VAL A 73 -4.48 -0.66 13.47
C VAL A 73 -3.35 -0.42 12.47
N LEU A 74 -3.71 0.01 11.26
CA LEU A 74 -2.75 0.39 10.24
C LEU A 74 -2.53 1.90 10.29
N ASP A 75 -1.28 2.33 10.48
CA ASP A 75 -0.91 3.74 10.38
C ASP A 75 -0.64 4.14 8.92
N VAL A 76 -1.24 5.25 8.48
CA VAL A 76 -1.01 5.83 7.16
C VAL A 76 0.11 6.86 7.26
N VAL A 77 1.27 6.52 6.69
CA VAL A 77 2.44 7.41 6.65
C VAL A 77 2.32 8.33 5.45
N THR A 78 2.24 9.64 5.72
CA THR A 78 2.32 10.67 4.69
C THR A 78 3.76 11.16 4.58
N LEU A 79 4.31 11.14 3.37
CA LEU A 79 5.65 11.63 3.08
C LEU A 79 5.58 13.09 2.65
N ASP A 80 6.40 13.94 3.27
CA ASP A 80 6.61 15.29 2.78
C ASP A 80 7.33 15.20 1.44
N THR A 81 6.60 15.52 0.37
CA THR A 81 7.10 15.42 -1.01
C THR A 81 7.76 16.73 -1.47
N GLY A 82 8.09 17.62 -0.51
CA GLY A 82 8.77 18.91 -0.67
C GLY A 82 9.66 18.98 -1.90
N ALA A 83 9.45 20.03 -2.68
CA ALA A 83 10.07 20.33 -3.98
C ALA A 83 11.47 19.71 -4.10
N GLY A 84 11.67 18.90 -5.15
CA GLY A 84 12.98 18.28 -5.40
C GLY A 84 14.08 19.34 -5.45
N PRO A 85 15.36 18.98 -5.22
CA PRO A 85 16.44 19.96 -5.23
C PRO A 85 16.39 20.76 -6.52
N ALA A 86 16.31 22.08 -6.39
CA ALA A 86 16.28 23.00 -7.52
C ALA A 86 17.41 22.64 -8.47
N ALA A 87 17.08 22.38 -9.74
CA ALA A 87 18.07 22.08 -10.76
C ALA A 87 18.99 23.29 -10.90
N THR A 88 20.17 23.24 -10.30
CA THR A 88 21.22 24.23 -10.50
C THR A 88 21.68 24.08 -11.95
N ASN A 89 21.10 24.90 -12.83
CA ASN A 89 21.58 25.09 -14.19
C ASN A 89 22.92 25.84 -14.11
N ARG A 90 24.02 25.12 -13.89
CA ARG A 90 25.36 25.68 -14.12
C ARG A 90 25.61 25.73 -15.62
N ARG A 91 25.15 26.81 -16.26
CA ARG A 91 25.75 27.34 -17.48
C ARG A 91 26.78 28.41 -17.10
N ALA A 92 28.04 28.15 -17.44
CA ALA A 92 29.17 29.09 -17.63
C ALA A 92 30.44 28.22 -17.70
N ALA A 93 31.45 28.45 -18.53
CA ALA A 93 31.70 29.31 -19.68
C ALA A 93 32.90 28.67 -20.42
#